data_AF-B1FLK1-F1
#
_entry.id   AF-B1FLK1-F1
#
_cell.length_a   1.000
_cell.length_b   1.000
_cell.length_c   1.000
_cell.angle_alpha   90.00
_cell.angle_beta   90.00
_cell.angle_gamma   90.00
#
_symmetry.space_group_name_H-M   'P 1'
#
loop_
_entity.id
_entity.type
_entity.pdbx_description
1 polymer ?
#
loop_
_entity_poly.entity_id
_entity_poly.type
_entity_poly.pdbx_seq_one_letter_code
_entity_poly.pdbx_strand_id
1 'polypeptide(L)'
;MSAACHAADDLVLAARAGVDFVTLSPVLPTLSHPGAPTLGWTRFAALAAQAVMPVYALGGMTRAHLDDARRHGAYGVAGIRSFW
;
A
#
# COMPACT_ATOMS: atom_id res chain seq x y z
N MET A 1 -12.32 -0.22 10.58
CA MET A 1 -11.19 -1.13 10.86
C MET A 1 -10.31 -1.25 9.63
N SER A 2 -9.00 -1.33 9.80
CA SER A 2 -8.03 -1.49 8.71
C SER A 2 -7.04 -2.61 8.99
N ALA A 3 -6.41 -3.14 7.95
CA ALA A 3 -5.29 -4.07 8.07
C ALA A 3 -4.07 -3.58 7.26
N ALA A 4 -2.88 -3.96 7.72
CA ALA A 4 -1.65 -3.78 6.96
C ALA A 4 -1.38 -5.05 6.16
N CYS A 5 -1.14 -4.90 4.86
CA CYS A 5 -0.91 -5.97 3.92
C CYS A 5 0.44 -5.80 3.22
N HIS A 6 1.08 -6.92 2.90
CA HIS A 6 2.40 -7.01 2.27
C HIS A 6 2.40 -8.03 1.11
N ALA A 7 1.40 -8.92 1.06
CA ALA A 7 1.23 -9.92 0.00
C ALA A 7 -0.25 -10.22 -0.29
N ALA A 8 -0.50 -11.08 -1.29
CA ALA A 8 -1.85 -11.47 -1.71
C ALA A 8 -2.64 -12.18 -0.59
N ASP A 9 -1.98 -13.05 0.17
CA ASP A 9 -2.63 -13.78 1.28
C ASP A 9 -3.16 -12.83 2.37
N ASP A 10 -2.44 -11.73 2.63
CA ASP A 10 -2.90 -10.69 3.56
C ASP A 10 -4.18 -10.02 3.06
N LEU A 11 -4.29 -9.77 1.75
CA LEU A 11 -5.48 -9.17 1.14
C LEU A 11 -6.69 -10.10 1.24
N VAL A 12 -6.48 -11.40 1.03
CA VAL A 12 -7.53 -12.43 1.21
C VAL A 12 -8.00 -12.46 2.66
N LEU A 13 -7.08 -12.43 3.62
CA LEU A 13 -7.43 -12.40 5.04
C LEU A 13 -8.17 -11.10 5.42
N ALA A 14 -7.69 -9.96 4.93
CA ALA A 14 -8.32 -8.67 5.15
C ALA A 14 -9.76 -8.62 4.59
N ALA A 15 -9.97 -9.18 3.39
CA ALA A 15 -11.29 -9.32 2.79
C ALA A 15 -12.23 -10.15 3.68
N ARG A 16 -11.76 -11.30 4.17
CA ARG A 16 -12.53 -12.19 5.06
C ARG A 16 -12.86 -11.53 6.39
N ALA A 17 -11.95 -10.69 6.90
CA ALA A 17 -12.15 -9.92 8.11
C ALA A 17 -13.10 -8.71 7.94
N GLY A 18 -13.50 -8.38 6.70
CA GLY A 18 -14.41 -7.28 6.41
C GLY A 18 -13.84 -5.90 6.78
N VAL A 19 -12.53 -5.69 6.59
CA VAL A 19 -11.93 -4.36 6.87
C VAL A 19 -12.41 -3.31 5.87
N ASP A 20 -12.49 -2.06 6.32
CA ASP A 20 -12.95 -0.93 5.49
C ASP A 20 -11.91 -0.54 4.43
N PHE A 21 -10.63 -0.73 4.73
CA PHE A 21 -9.51 -0.48 3.83
C PHE A 21 -8.24 -1.19 4.28
N VAL A 22 -7.24 -1.25 3.39
CA VAL A 22 -5.91 -1.78 3.70
C VAL A 22 -4.82 -0.77 3.35
N THR A 23 -3.70 -0.85 4.06
CA THR A 23 -2.42 -0.30 3.57
C THR A 23 -1.63 -1.42 2.91
N LEU A 24 -1.02 -1.13 1.76
CA LEU A 24 -0.17 -2.09 1.05
C LEU A 24 1.25 -1.52 0.94
N SER A 25 2.22 -2.25 1.51
CA SER A 25 3.55 -1.68 1.79
C SER A 25 4.66 -2.75 1.92
N PRO A 26 5.94 -2.34 1.95
CA PRO A 26 6.45 -1.03 1.53
C PRO A 26 6.51 -0.93 0.00
N VAL A 27 5.92 0.14 -0.56
CA VAL A 27 5.93 0.36 -2.02
C VAL A 27 7.31 0.81 -2.50
N LEU A 28 7.89 1.81 -1.83
CA LEU A 28 9.20 2.38 -2.12
C LEU A 28 10.12 2.27 -0.89
N PRO A 29 11.45 2.43 -1.06
CA PRO A 29 12.39 2.44 0.06
C PRO A 29 11.99 3.46 1.13
N THR A 30 12.15 3.11 2.39
CA THR A 30 11.73 3.94 3.52
C THR A 30 12.77 3.91 4.63
N LEU A 31 12.93 5.03 5.32
CA LEU A 31 13.83 5.16 6.48
C LEU A 31 13.33 4.38 7.71
N SER A 32 12.06 3.98 7.75
CA SER A 32 11.55 3.15 8.84
C SER A 32 12.12 1.72 8.81
N HIS A 33 12.40 1.20 7.61
CA HIS A 33 12.98 -0.13 7.41
C HIS A 33 14.04 -0.08 6.29
N PRO A 34 15.23 0.51 6.56
CA PRO A 34 16.27 0.64 5.55
C PRO A 34 16.76 -0.73 5.05
N GLY A 35 16.92 -0.87 3.74
CA GLY A 35 17.44 -2.10 3.12
C GLY A 35 16.44 -3.26 2.99
N ALA A 36 15.22 -3.11 3.52
CA ALA A 36 14.17 -4.12 3.34
C ALA A 36 13.70 -4.17 1.87
N PRO A 37 13.35 -5.36 1.33
CA PRO A 37 12.74 -5.48 0.02
C PRO A 37 11.46 -4.64 -0.08
N THR A 38 11.24 -4.07 -1.26
CA THR A 38 10.05 -3.27 -1.56
C THR A 38 9.19 -3.97 -2.60
N LEU A 39 7.91 -3.61 -2.66
CA LEU A 39 7.02 -4.10 -3.71
C LEU A 39 7.41 -3.49 -5.06
N GLY A 40 7.72 -2.20 -5.08
CA GLY A 40 7.72 -1.41 -6.32
C GLY A 40 6.32 -1.28 -6.90
N TRP A 41 6.16 -0.36 -7.84
CA TRP A 41 4.86 -0.04 -8.43
C TRP A 41 4.22 -1.18 -9.22
N THR A 42 5.02 -1.97 -9.94
CA THR A 42 4.53 -3.10 -10.74
C THR A 42 3.88 -4.18 -9.86
N ARG A 43 4.56 -4.60 -8.80
CA ARG A 43 4.01 -5.61 -7.87
C ARG A 43 2.86 -5.03 -7.05
N PHE A 44 2.97 -3.77 -6.64
CA PHE A 44 1.88 -3.08 -5.96
C PHE A 44 0.60 -3.10 -6.81
N ALA A 45 0.67 -2.75 -8.09
CA ALA A 45 -0.49 -2.76 -8.99
C ALA A 45 -1.10 -4.16 -9.14
N ALA A 46 -0.25 -5.18 -9.30
CA ALA A 46 -0.71 -6.57 -9.40
C ALA A 46 -1.45 -7.06 -8.15
N LEU A 47 -1.04 -6.59 -6.96
CA LEU A 47 -1.71 -6.90 -5.69
C LEU A 47 -2.97 -6.05 -5.48
N ALA A 48 -2.88 -4.73 -5.73
CA ALA A 48 -4.01 -3.81 -5.59
C ALA A 48 -5.19 -4.22 -6.49
N ALA A 49 -4.93 -4.75 -7.68
CA ALA A 49 -5.95 -5.29 -8.59
C ALA A 49 -6.72 -6.50 -8.02
N GLN A 50 -6.18 -7.20 -7.02
CA GLN A 50 -6.83 -8.34 -6.36
C GLN A 50 -7.64 -7.91 -5.13
N ALA A 51 -7.43 -6.69 -4.64
CA ALA A 51 -8.12 -6.19 -3.46
C ALA A 51 -9.59 -5.86 -3.79
N VAL A 52 -10.49 -6.27 -2.90
CA VAL A 52 -11.93 -5.99 -3.00
C VAL A 52 -12.36 -4.82 -2.11
N MET A 53 -11.39 -4.11 -1.54
CA MET A 53 -11.55 -2.93 -0.68
C MET A 53 -10.53 -1.86 -1.08
N PRO A 54 -10.73 -0.59 -0.67
CA PRO A 54 -9.76 0.48 -0.93
C PRO A 54 -8.35 0.14 -0.42
N VAL A 55 -7.36 0.34 -1.29
CA VAL A 55 -5.94 0.14 -0.99
C VAL A 55 -5.23 1.48 -0.93
N TYR A 56 -4.51 1.73 0.17
CA TYR A 56 -3.62 2.89 0.30
C TYR A 56 -2.16 2.47 0.19
N ALA A 57 -1.42 3.09 -0.73
CA ALA A 57 0.01 2.87 -0.86
C ALA A 57 0.75 3.41 0.37
N LEU A 58 1.66 2.61 0.95
CA LEU A 58 2.45 3.02 2.11
C LEU A 58 3.91 2.54 1.97
N GLY A 59 4.83 3.28 2.60
CA GLY A 59 6.28 3.02 2.55
C GLY A 59 6.96 3.83 1.45
N GLY A 60 7.74 4.84 1.85
CA GLY A 60 8.40 5.78 0.94
C GLY A 60 7.46 6.78 0.25
N MET A 61 6.23 6.94 0.73
CA MET A 61 5.24 7.82 0.13
C MET A 61 5.44 9.30 0.50
N THR A 62 5.16 10.18 -0.46
CA THR A 62 5.10 11.64 -0.31
C THR A 62 3.86 12.13 -1.07
N ARG A 63 3.50 13.41 -0.93
CA ARG A 63 2.40 14.02 -1.70
C ARG A 63 2.59 13.90 -3.22
N ALA A 64 3.83 13.95 -3.70
CA ALA A 64 4.14 13.85 -5.13
C ALA A 64 3.79 12.48 -5.74
N HIS A 65 3.73 11.43 -4.92
CA HIS A 65 3.40 10.08 -5.37
C HIS A 65 1.90 9.81 -5.50
N LEU A 66 1.02 10.77 -5.17
CA LEU A 66 -0.43 10.54 -5.18
C LEU A 66 -0.96 10.12 -6.55
N ASP A 67 -0.53 10.81 -7.61
CA ASP A 67 -0.99 10.53 -8.97
C ASP A 67 -0.45 9.18 -9.47
N ASP A 68 0.81 8.86 -9.16
CA ASP A 68 1.38 7.56 -9.48
C ASP A 68 0.68 6.43 -8.71
N ALA A 69 0.40 6.61 -7.43
CA ALA A 69 -0.33 5.63 -6.64
C ALA A 69 -1.70 5.32 -7.24
N ARG A 70 -2.43 6.35 -7.65
CA ARG A 70 -3.74 6.21 -8.32
C ARG A 70 -3.64 5.49 -9.66
N ARG A 71 -2.63 5.80 -10.47
CA ARG A 71 -2.36 5.08 -11.73
C ARG A 71 -2.11 3.58 -11.51
N HIS A 72 -1.56 3.22 -10.35
CA HIS A 72 -1.29 1.83 -9.97
C HIS A 72 -2.42 1.20 -9.12
N GLY A 73 -3.61 1.79 -9.09
CA GLY A 73 -4.78 1.21 -8.44
C GLY A 73 -4.93 1.51 -6.95
N ALA A 74 -4.12 2.41 -6.39
CA ALA A 74 -4.33 2.90 -5.04
C ALA A 74 -5.51 3.89 -4.99
N TYR A 75 -6.26 3.85 -3.90
CA TYR A 75 -7.22 4.90 -3.57
C TYR A 75 -6.50 6.21 -3.15
N GLY A 76 -5.35 6.07 -2.49
CA GLY A 76 -4.50 7.19 -2.09
C GLY A 76 -3.16 6.73 -1.53
N VAL A 77 -2.45 7.66 -0.88
CA VAL A 77 -1.17 7.41 -0.22
C VAL A 77 -1.30 7.62 1.28
N ALA A 78 -0.56 6.83 2.06
CA ALA A 78 -0.37 7.00 3.49
C ALA A 78 1.13 7.11 3.79
N GLY A 79 1.48 7.97 4.74
CA GLY A 79 2.87 8.18 5.12
C GLY A 79 3.00 8.41 6.61
N ILE A 80 4.20 8.11 7.11
CA ILE A 80 4.64 8.53 8.43
C ILE A 80 5.24 9.92 8.17
N ARG A 81 6.54 10.04 7.95
CA ARG A 81 7.29 11.32 7.99
C ARG A 81 6.94 12.40 6.96
N SER A 82 6.27 12.09 5.86
CA SER A 82 6.19 12.99 4.70
C SER A 82 5.04 14.00 4.73
N PHE A 83 4.26 14.07 5.82
CA PHE A 83 2.98 14.79 5.86
C PHE A 83 2.83 15.79 7.02
N TRP A 84 3.90 16.07 7.78
CA TRP A 84 3.95 17.11 8.81
C TRP A 84 5.24 17.93 8.72
#